data_AF-M6AJ71-F1
#
_entry.id   AF-M6AJ71-F1
#
_cell.length_a   1.000
_cell.length_b   1.000
_cell.length_c   1.000
_cell.angle_alpha   90.00
_cell.angle_beta   90.00
_cell.angle_gamma   90.00
#
_symmetry.space_group_name_H-M   'P 1'
#
loop_
_entity.id
_entity.type
_entity.pdbx_description
1 polymer ?
#
loop_
_entity_poly.entity_id
_entity_poly.type
_entity_poly.pdbx_seq_one_letter_code
_entity_poly.pdbx_strand_id
1 'polypeptide(L)'
;MNFLEFSIKVLKESNRPLTHIEIWEIGKEKGYDTRVSSKGKTPWQTIAARIYVDIRDNTNSPFIKLKLRPTKFFLKELMSKELEKLIQYDEDNSASIKKKELKFAERDLHKYLSYYLYNYHFIYSKTIFHENSNKKIFAQWAHPDVVGVHFTITDWENEVIDIARDVGSLGIKLFSYEIKIELNFGNLRESFFQAVSNSSWAHEGYLVVTNYDQDDEFYEEYKRLSNSFGIGLIFLDVDDPDSSRIIFQAKTKDFIDIDTMNKIATINPDFKEFLKRIRTDLTSREIRKEKYDKVEMVENLENKKGFRKVNEV
;
A
#
# COMPACT_ATOMS: atom_id res chain seq x y z
N MET A 1 30.27 -0.20 14.77
CA MET A 1 29.30 -1.20 15.22
C MET A 1 28.55 -1.72 14.01
N ASN A 2 28.37 -3.03 13.87
CA ASN A 2 27.59 -3.60 12.77
C ASN A 2 26.10 -3.73 13.15
N PHE A 3 25.23 -4.07 12.18
CA PHE A 3 23.78 -4.18 12.42
C PHE A 3 23.38 -5.31 13.39
N LEU A 4 24.18 -6.37 13.51
CA LEU A 4 23.92 -7.44 14.48
C LEU A 4 24.28 -6.99 15.90
N GLU A 5 25.45 -6.37 16.07
CA GLU A 5 25.88 -5.77 17.35
C GLU A 5 24.90 -4.69 17.83
N PHE A 6 24.43 -3.86 16.90
CA PHE A 6 23.38 -2.86 17.16
C PHE A 6 22.12 -3.53 17.71
N SER A 7 21.64 -4.57 17.01
CA SER A 7 20.42 -5.29 17.38
C SER A 7 20.56 -6.00 18.72
N ILE A 8 21.69 -6.65 18.99
CA ILE A 8 21.98 -7.29 20.29
C ILE A 8 21.93 -6.25 21.40
N LYS A 9 22.58 -5.10 21.21
CA LYS A 9 22.61 -4.05 22.23
C LYS A 9 21.22 -3.51 22.54
N VAL A 10 20.43 -3.21 21.51
CA VAL A 10 19.07 -2.69 21.68
C VAL A 10 18.16 -3.73 22.36
N LEU A 11 18.21 -4.99 21.92
CA LEU A 11 17.41 -6.06 22.52
C LEU A 11 17.80 -6.33 23.97
N LYS A 12 19.09 -6.31 24.29
CA LYS A 12 19.60 -6.52 25.65
C LYS A 12 19.16 -5.43 26.61
N GLU A 13 19.19 -4.18 26.18
CA GLU A 13 18.74 -3.06 27.00
C GLU A 13 17.21 -2.97 27.11
N SER A 14 16.49 -3.37 26.06
CA SER A 14 15.03 -3.31 26.05
C SER A 14 14.38 -4.47 26.80
N ASN A 15 15.10 -5.60 26.91
CA ASN A 15 14.69 -6.83 27.59
C ASN A 15 13.25 -7.28 27.27
N ARG A 16 12.82 -7.06 26.02
CA ARG A 16 11.54 -7.50 25.47
C ARG A 16 11.68 -7.85 23.99
N PRO A 17 10.81 -8.72 23.44
CA PRO A 17 10.72 -8.94 22.01
C PRO A 17 10.41 -7.65 21.24
N LEU A 18 11.14 -7.41 20.15
CA LEU A 18 10.98 -6.21 19.30
C LEU A 18 10.93 -6.56 17.82
N THR A 19 10.16 -5.82 17.05
CA THR A 19 10.25 -5.84 15.57
C THR A 19 11.55 -5.19 15.11
N HIS A 20 11.98 -5.48 13.88
CA HIS A 20 13.16 -4.85 13.28
C HIS A 20 13.04 -3.32 13.14
N ILE A 21 11.82 -2.80 13.02
CA ILE A 21 11.51 -1.37 13.03
C ILE A 21 11.72 -0.79 14.44
N GLU A 22 11.11 -1.39 15.46
CA GLU A 22 11.30 -0.98 16.86
C GLU A 22 12.77 -1.03 17.27
N ILE A 23 13.53 -2.04 16.82
CA ILE A 23 14.98 -2.14 17.08
C ILE A 23 15.72 -0.91 16.51
N TRP A 24 15.37 -0.49 15.30
CA TRP A 24 15.96 0.70 14.68
C TRP A 24 15.56 1.99 15.40
N GLU A 25 14.28 2.18 15.67
CA GLU A 25 13.75 3.39 16.32
C GLU A 25 14.34 3.58 17.71
N ILE A 26 14.33 2.54 18.55
CA ILE A 26 14.90 2.60 19.91
C ILE A 26 16.41 2.87 19.86
N GLY A 27 17.11 2.23 18.93
CA GLY A 27 18.55 2.49 18.76
C GLY A 27 18.84 3.91 18.30
N LYS A 28 17.98 4.51 17.47
CA LYS A 28 18.06 5.91 17.05
C LYS A 28 17.78 6.87 18.22
N GLU A 29 16.75 6.61 19.02
CA GLU A 29 16.45 7.40 20.23
C GLU A 29 17.63 7.41 21.22
N LYS A 30 18.37 6.29 21.30
CA LYS A 30 19.57 6.15 22.14
C LYS A 30 20.88 6.62 21.49
N GLY A 31 20.81 7.15 20.26
CA GLY A 31 21.98 7.66 19.52
C GLY A 31 22.97 6.59 19.04
N TYR A 32 22.54 5.33 18.96
CA TYR A 32 23.36 4.21 18.50
C TYR A 32 23.49 4.13 16.98
N ASP A 33 22.56 4.77 16.26
CA ASP A 33 22.56 4.94 14.81
C ASP A 33 23.86 5.59 14.31
N THR A 34 24.39 6.58 15.03
CA THR A 34 25.66 7.26 14.70
C THR A 34 26.89 6.33 14.69
N ARG A 35 26.80 5.18 15.35
CA ARG A 35 27.89 4.18 15.45
C ARG A 35 27.76 3.05 14.43
N VAL A 36 26.67 3.06 13.65
CA VAL A 36 26.41 2.13 12.55
C VAL A 36 26.62 2.90 11.26
N SER A 37 27.58 2.48 10.43
CA SER A 37 27.84 3.10 9.13
C SER A 37 26.74 2.74 8.12
N SER A 38 25.53 3.26 8.31
CA SER A 38 24.42 3.09 7.37
C SER A 38 24.37 4.27 6.41
N LYS A 39 24.53 4.00 5.10
CA LYS A 39 24.27 4.97 4.02
C LYS A 39 22.93 4.74 3.31
N GLY A 40 22.18 3.71 3.71
CA GLY A 40 20.94 3.29 3.06
C GLY A 40 19.71 4.00 3.59
N LYS A 41 18.68 4.16 2.74
CA LYS A 41 17.39 4.79 3.09
C LYS A 41 16.53 3.95 4.05
N THR A 42 16.79 2.63 4.16
CA THR A 42 16.00 1.69 4.97
C THR A 42 16.85 0.81 5.91
N PRO A 43 17.48 1.39 6.96
CA PRO A 43 18.37 0.64 7.86
C PRO A 43 17.67 -0.49 8.64
N TRP A 44 16.38 -0.33 8.96
CA TRP A 44 15.57 -1.38 9.62
C TRP A 44 15.39 -2.64 8.75
N GLN A 45 15.26 -2.50 7.43
CA GLN A 45 15.23 -3.65 6.51
C GLN A 45 16.59 -4.37 6.50
N THR A 46 17.68 -3.62 6.62
CA THR A 46 19.02 -4.22 6.72
C THR A 46 19.17 -4.99 8.04
N ILE A 47 18.60 -4.49 9.15
CA ILE A 47 18.54 -5.21 10.43
C ILE A 47 17.81 -6.55 10.26
N ALA A 48 16.59 -6.52 9.70
CA ALA A 48 15.81 -7.73 9.45
C ALA A 48 16.62 -8.75 8.65
N ALA A 49 17.13 -8.35 7.47
CA ALA A 49 17.89 -9.24 6.59
C ALA A 49 19.12 -9.85 7.28
N ARG A 50 19.86 -9.05 8.07
CA ARG A 50 21.06 -9.55 8.77
C ARG A 50 20.69 -10.54 9.87
N ILE A 51 19.66 -10.27 10.66
CA ILE A 51 19.19 -11.20 11.69
C ILE A 51 18.69 -12.50 11.06
N TYR A 52 17.92 -12.44 9.98
CA TYR A 52 17.42 -13.64 9.29
C TYR A 52 18.55 -14.50 8.73
N VAL A 53 19.54 -13.87 8.07
CA VAL A 53 20.73 -14.59 7.57
C VAL A 53 21.51 -15.23 8.70
N ASP A 54 21.70 -14.53 9.83
CA ASP A 54 22.39 -15.09 11.00
C ASP A 54 21.61 -16.27 11.59
N ILE A 55 20.28 -16.17 11.76
CA ILE A 55 19.46 -17.29 12.26
C ILE A 55 19.53 -18.51 11.33
N ARG A 56 19.57 -18.30 10.01
CA ARG A 56 19.61 -19.38 9.00
C ARG A 56 20.97 -20.04 8.89
N ASP A 57 22.04 -19.24 8.85
CA ASP A 57 23.39 -19.69 8.47
C ASP A 57 24.30 -19.93 9.69
N ASN A 58 23.96 -19.41 10.87
CA ASN A 58 24.72 -19.57 12.12
C ASN A 58 23.95 -20.41 13.15
N THR A 59 24.41 -21.65 13.37
CA THR A 59 23.81 -22.59 14.35
C THR A 59 23.80 -22.05 15.78
N ASN A 60 24.75 -21.17 16.11
CA ASN A 60 24.87 -20.52 17.42
C ASN A 60 24.38 -19.07 17.40
N SER A 61 23.49 -18.71 16.48
CA SER A 61 22.90 -17.37 16.43
C SER A 61 22.33 -16.98 17.81
N PRO A 62 22.67 -15.78 18.33
CA PRO A 62 22.14 -15.30 19.60
C PRO A 62 20.66 -14.90 19.50
N PHE A 63 20.12 -14.77 18.29
CA PHE A 63 18.76 -14.34 18.04
C PHE A 63 17.77 -15.50 18.03
N ILE A 64 16.53 -15.21 18.41
CA ILE A 64 15.37 -16.07 18.21
C ILE A 64 14.27 -15.28 17.49
N LYS A 65 13.64 -15.92 16.49
CA LYS A 65 12.44 -15.41 15.82
C LYS A 65 11.22 -15.88 16.60
N LEU A 66 10.38 -14.94 17.02
CA LEU A 66 9.10 -15.22 17.67
C LEU A 66 7.97 -14.99 16.66
N LYS A 67 7.04 -15.94 16.53
CA LYS A 67 5.95 -15.88 15.55
C LYS A 67 4.78 -15.00 16.02
N LEU A 68 5.12 -13.86 16.62
CA LEU A 68 4.17 -12.79 16.93
C LEU A 68 3.80 -12.04 15.63
N ARG A 69 2.66 -11.35 15.61
CA ARG A 69 2.23 -10.51 14.48
C ARG A 69 2.19 -9.03 14.91
N PRO A 70 3.03 -8.15 14.35
CA PRO A 70 4.14 -8.43 13.42
C PRO A 70 5.28 -9.24 14.08
N THR A 71 6.11 -9.90 13.26
CA THR A 71 7.22 -10.76 13.73
C THR A 71 8.18 -9.98 14.62
N LYS A 72 8.52 -10.56 15.79
CA LYS A 72 9.47 -9.99 16.74
C LYS A 72 10.70 -10.87 16.91
N PHE A 73 11.83 -10.23 17.19
CA PHE A 73 13.11 -10.86 17.50
C PHE A 73 13.44 -10.68 18.97
N PHE A 74 14.17 -11.64 19.53
CA PHE A 74 14.69 -11.58 20.89
C PHE A 74 16.04 -12.29 21.01
N LEU A 75 16.66 -12.26 22.20
CA LEU A 75 17.94 -12.92 22.46
C LEU A 75 17.72 -14.23 23.24
N LYS A 76 18.36 -15.31 22.80
CA LYS A 76 18.29 -16.64 23.45
C LYS A 76 18.76 -16.58 24.90
N GLU A 77 19.78 -15.77 25.20
CA GLU A 77 20.33 -15.63 26.55
C GLU A 77 19.36 -15.00 27.56
N LEU A 78 18.34 -14.27 27.07
CA LEU A 78 17.35 -13.57 27.89
C LEU A 78 16.01 -14.31 27.96
N MET A 79 15.89 -15.47 27.29
CA MET A 79 14.66 -16.26 27.31
C MET A 79 14.48 -16.92 28.68
N SER A 80 13.34 -16.65 29.31
CA SER A 80 12.88 -17.34 30.51
C SER A 80 11.65 -18.20 30.20
N LYS A 81 11.45 -19.27 30.97
CA LYS A 81 10.26 -20.14 30.85
C LYS A 81 8.93 -19.39 31.05
N GLU A 82 8.97 -18.26 31.77
CA GLU A 82 7.81 -17.39 31.97
C GLU A 82 7.52 -16.55 30.73
N LEU A 83 8.56 -16.04 30.06
CA LEU A 83 8.42 -15.29 28.82
C LEU A 83 7.95 -16.18 27.66
N GLU A 84 8.42 -17.43 27.59
CA GLU A 84 7.95 -18.42 26.63
C GLU A 84 6.44 -18.70 26.77
N LYS A 85 5.93 -18.82 28.00
CA LYS A 85 4.49 -19.01 28.27
C LYS A 85 3.68 -17.77 27.92
N LEU A 86 4.20 -16.57 28.19
CA LEU A 86 3.55 -15.31 27.82
C LEU A 86 3.46 -15.17 26.29
N ILE A 87 4.50 -15.55 25.56
CA ILE A 87 4.51 -15.51 24.08
C ILE A 87 3.50 -16.51 23.51
N GLN A 88 3.42 -17.73 24.04
CA GLN A 88 2.41 -18.71 23.60
C GLN A 88 0.97 -18.22 23.86
N TYR A 89 0.74 -17.60 25.02
CA TYR A 89 -0.56 -17.02 25.35
C TYR A 89 -0.93 -15.83 24.43
N ASP A 90 0.07 -15.03 24.05
CA ASP A 90 -0.10 -13.90 23.13
C ASP A 90 -0.25 -14.38 21.67
N GLU A 91 0.38 -15.48 21.24
CA GLU A 91 0.12 -16.12 19.94
C GLU A 91 -1.36 -16.53 19.83
N ASP A 92 -1.94 -17.12 20.88
CA ASP A 92 -3.35 -17.53 20.95
C ASP A 92 -4.34 -16.34 21.08
N ASN A 93 -3.90 -15.18 21.61
CA ASN A 93 -4.73 -13.98 21.82
C ASN A 93 -4.39 -12.78 20.93
N SER A 94 -3.43 -12.90 20.00
CA SER A 94 -2.87 -11.83 19.15
C SER A 94 -3.87 -11.20 18.16
N ALA A 95 -5.15 -11.54 18.25
CA ALA A 95 -6.23 -10.76 17.64
C ALA A 95 -6.46 -9.37 18.28
N SER A 96 -5.79 -9.00 19.39
CA SER A 96 -6.13 -7.78 20.15
C SER A 96 -4.98 -6.89 20.67
N ILE A 97 -3.83 -6.80 20.00
CA ILE A 97 -2.86 -5.75 20.36
C ILE A 97 -3.40 -4.40 19.87
N LYS A 98 -3.67 -3.51 20.83
CA LYS A 98 -4.24 -2.15 20.69
C LYS A 98 -3.67 -1.39 19.48
N LYS A 99 -4.40 -1.46 18.36
CA LYS A 99 -4.23 -0.60 17.20
C LYS A 99 -4.41 0.85 17.65
N LYS A 100 -3.56 1.76 17.16
CA LYS A 100 -4.01 3.15 16.94
C LYS A 100 -5.30 3.00 16.12
N GLU A 101 -6.47 3.23 16.73
CA GLU A 101 -7.71 3.28 15.97
C GLU A 101 -7.57 4.41 14.95
N LEU A 102 -7.19 4.06 13.72
CA LEU A 102 -7.38 4.94 12.58
C LEU A 102 -8.89 5.12 12.45
N LYS A 103 -9.42 6.23 12.96
CA LYS A 103 -10.83 6.61 12.88
C LYS A 103 -11.23 7.07 11.47
N PHE A 104 -10.71 6.41 10.44
CA PHE A 104 -10.97 6.74 9.04
C PHE A 104 -11.71 5.58 8.40
N ALA A 105 -12.73 5.89 7.60
CA ALA A 105 -13.34 4.92 6.70
C ALA A 105 -12.42 4.74 5.47
N GLU A 106 -12.52 3.62 4.76
CA GLU A 106 -11.76 3.40 3.51
C GLU A 106 -11.97 4.54 2.51
N ARG A 107 -13.19 5.09 2.46
CA ARG A 107 -13.53 6.27 1.65
C ARG A 107 -12.67 7.50 1.94
N ASP A 108 -12.21 7.70 3.17
CA ASP A 108 -11.37 8.84 3.53
C ASP A 108 -9.99 8.75 2.87
N LEU A 109 -9.57 7.56 2.41
CA LEU A 109 -8.30 7.34 1.71
C LEU A 109 -8.34 7.81 0.24
N HIS A 110 -9.53 8.00 -0.35
CA HIS A 110 -9.67 8.33 -1.77
C HIS A 110 -9.02 9.67 -2.13
N LYS A 111 -9.07 10.65 -1.22
CA LYS A 111 -8.43 11.97 -1.42
C LYS A 111 -6.90 11.88 -1.39
N TYR A 112 -6.33 11.03 -0.54
CA TYR A 112 -4.89 10.79 -0.49
C TYR A 112 -4.43 10.03 -1.73
N LEU A 113 -5.21 9.04 -2.17
CA LEU A 113 -4.95 8.33 -3.42
C LEU A 113 -4.99 9.30 -4.60
N SER A 114 -6.03 10.12 -4.72
CA SER A 114 -6.17 11.09 -5.82
C SER A 114 -5.04 12.12 -5.84
N TYR A 115 -4.62 12.58 -4.66
CA TYR A 115 -3.43 13.42 -4.51
C TYR A 115 -2.17 12.74 -5.04
N TYR A 116 -1.88 11.53 -4.58
CA TYR A 116 -0.70 10.78 -4.96
C TYR A 116 -0.69 10.46 -6.47
N LEU A 117 -1.81 9.97 -7.00
CA LEU A 117 -1.95 9.61 -8.41
C LEU A 117 -1.76 10.81 -9.33
N TYR A 118 -2.32 11.97 -9.01
CA TYR A 118 -2.20 13.14 -9.86
C TYR A 118 -0.80 13.74 -9.80
N ASN A 119 -0.28 14.03 -8.60
CA ASN A 119 0.96 14.79 -8.46
C ASN A 119 2.22 13.99 -8.83
N TYR A 120 2.20 12.67 -8.68
CA TYR A 120 3.37 11.84 -8.95
C TYR A 120 3.29 11.04 -10.25
N HIS A 121 2.07 10.77 -10.74
CA HIS A 121 1.87 9.89 -11.91
C HIS A 121 1.05 10.53 -13.02
N PHE A 122 0.58 11.78 -12.84
CA PHE A 122 -0.31 12.47 -13.80
C PHE A 122 -1.53 11.61 -14.18
N ILE A 123 -2.07 10.87 -13.20
CA ILE A 123 -3.27 10.05 -13.33
C ILE A 123 -4.46 10.82 -12.79
N TYR A 124 -5.49 10.99 -13.62
CA TYR A 124 -6.77 11.55 -13.21
C TYR A 124 -7.64 10.43 -12.65
N SER A 125 -8.00 10.54 -11.37
CA SER A 125 -8.82 9.55 -10.66
C SER A 125 -10.31 9.88 -10.67
N LYS A 126 -11.13 8.84 -10.49
CA LYS A 126 -12.56 8.94 -10.23
C LYS A 126 -12.99 7.90 -9.22
N THR A 127 -13.63 8.33 -8.15
CA THR A 127 -14.24 7.46 -7.15
C THR A 127 -15.52 6.84 -7.72
N ILE A 128 -15.67 5.53 -7.53
CA ILE A 128 -16.82 4.75 -7.96
C ILE A 128 -17.62 4.37 -6.72
N PHE A 129 -18.78 5.00 -6.53
CA PHE A 129 -19.56 4.82 -5.31
C PHE A 129 -20.41 3.55 -5.38
N HIS A 130 -20.21 2.64 -4.41
CA HIS A 130 -20.99 1.41 -4.31
C HIS A 130 -22.48 1.68 -4.13
N GLU A 131 -22.82 2.71 -3.35
CA GLU A 131 -24.20 3.11 -3.08
C GLU A 131 -24.99 3.49 -4.33
N ASN A 132 -24.30 3.91 -5.40
CA ASN A 132 -24.90 4.30 -6.68
C ASN A 132 -25.13 3.10 -7.63
N SER A 133 -24.60 1.92 -7.28
CA SER A 133 -24.76 0.71 -8.09
C SER A 133 -26.18 0.16 -8.03
N ASN A 134 -26.67 -0.38 -9.14
CA ASN A 134 -28.01 -0.94 -9.21
C ASN A 134 -28.11 -2.27 -8.44
N LYS A 135 -28.76 -2.25 -7.27
CA LYS A 135 -28.88 -3.37 -6.31
C LYS A 135 -29.65 -4.60 -6.82
N LYS A 136 -30.34 -4.50 -7.97
CA LYS A 136 -31.12 -5.62 -8.55
C LYS A 136 -30.27 -6.67 -9.25
N ILE A 137 -29.08 -6.29 -9.70
CA ILE A 137 -28.07 -7.21 -10.22
C ILE A 137 -27.24 -7.63 -8.99
N PHE A 138 -26.79 -8.88 -8.89
CA PHE A 138 -25.86 -9.33 -7.83
C PHE A 138 -24.57 -8.48 -7.90
N ALA A 139 -24.64 -7.27 -7.34
CA ALA A 139 -23.72 -6.15 -7.55
C ALA A 139 -22.77 -5.96 -6.36
N GLN A 140 -22.83 -6.87 -5.38
CA GLN A 140 -22.11 -6.74 -4.12
C GLN A 140 -20.58 -6.92 -4.27
N TRP A 141 -20.10 -7.29 -5.48
CA TRP A 141 -18.70 -7.64 -5.76
C TRP A 141 -18.30 -7.34 -7.22
N ALA A 142 -18.67 -6.18 -7.77
CA ALA A 142 -18.56 -5.96 -9.22
C ALA A 142 -18.12 -4.56 -9.65
N HIS A 143 -17.32 -3.87 -8.85
CA HIS A 143 -16.62 -2.66 -9.30
C HIS A 143 -15.44 -2.33 -8.38
N PRO A 144 -14.41 -1.62 -8.88
CA PRO A 144 -13.36 -1.06 -8.05
C PRO A 144 -13.86 0.13 -7.21
N ASP A 145 -13.05 0.56 -6.25
CA ASP A 145 -13.32 1.74 -5.42
C ASP A 145 -12.97 3.04 -6.14
N VAL A 146 -11.82 3.03 -6.84
CA VAL A 146 -11.32 4.17 -7.61
C VAL A 146 -10.80 3.68 -8.95
N VAL A 147 -11.01 4.46 -10.00
CA VAL A 147 -10.47 4.23 -11.34
C VAL A 147 -9.62 5.41 -11.77
N GLY A 148 -8.64 5.18 -12.64
CA GLY A 148 -7.70 6.20 -13.08
C GLY A 148 -7.49 6.20 -14.59
N VAL A 149 -7.17 7.36 -15.15
CA VAL A 149 -6.72 7.51 -16.54
C VAL A 149 -5.47 8.38 -16.59
N HIS A 150 -4.45 7.89 -17.29
CA HIS A 150 -3.32 8.70 -17.73
C HIS A 150 -3.45 8.91 -19.24
N PHE A 151 -3.42 10.16 -19.68
CA PHE A 151 -3.45 10.51 -21.09
C PHE A 151 -2.01 10.62 -21.59
N THR A 152 -1.53 9.67 -22.37
CA THR A 152 -0.15 9.67 -22.88
C THR A 152 0.06 10.68 -24.00
N ILE A 153 -1.03 11.18 -24.59
CA ILE A 153 -1.04 12.08 -25.74
C ILE A 153 -0.90 13.56 -25.36
N THR A 154 -0.90 13.91 -24.08
CA THR A 154 -0.86 15.34 -23.66
C THR A 154 0.44 16.03 -24.07
N ASP A 155 1.51 15.26 -24.25
CA ASP A 155 2.84 15.78 -24.58
C ASP A 155 3.19 15.57 -26.06
N TRP A 156 2.22 15.15 -26.89
CA TRP A 156 2.45 14.83 -28.31
C TRP A 156 2.00 15.96 -29.23
N GLU A 157 2.75 16.16 -30.32
CA GLU A 157 2.33 17.04 -31.41
C GLU A 157 1.06 16.52 -32.09
N ASN A 158 0.26 17.43 -32.65
CA ASN A 158 -1.04 17.10 -33.23
C ASN A 158 -0.96 16.03 -34.33
N GLU A 159 0.08 16.08 -35.15
CA GLU A 159 0.35 15.14 -36.24
C GLU A 159 0.58 13.71 -35.72
N VAL A 160 1.24 13.57 -34.56
CA VAL A 160 1.49 12.27 -33.93
C VAL A 160 0.19 11.70 -33.34
N ILE A 161 -0.65 12.55 -32.75
CA ILE A 161 -1.97 12.16 -32.23
C ILE A 161 -2.86 11.63 -33.36
N ASP A 162 -2.85 12.30 -34.51
CA ASP A 162 -3.67 11.89 -35.66
C ASP A 162 -3.19 10.55 -36.23
N ILE A 163 -1.87 10.34 -36.37
CA ILE A 163 -1.31 9.03 -36.77
C ILE A 163 -1.65 7.95 -35.74
N ALA A 164 -1.50 8.24 -34.44
CA ALA A 164 -1.79 7.31 -33.37
C ALA A 164 -3.25 6.83 -33.41
N ARG A 165 -4.19 7.75 -33.69
CA ARG A 165 -5.60 7.43 -33.88
C ARG A 165 -5.82 6.54 -35.10
N ASP A 166 -5.16 6.83 -36.22
CA ASP A 166 -5.29 6.05 -37.46
C ASP A 166 -4.76 4.62 -37.32
N VAL A 167 -3.72 4.41 -36.50
CA VAL A 167 -3.17 3.06 -36.21
C VAL A 167 -3.85 2.37 -35.02
N GLY A 168 -4.90 2.97 -34.45
CA GLY A 168 -5.70 2.36 -33.36
C GLY A 168 -5.08 2.44 -31.96
N SER A 169 -4.09 3.32 -31.74
CA SER A 169 -3.57 3.60 -30.40
C SER A 169 -4.53 4.52 -29.65
N LEU A 170 -5.01 4.08 -28.49
CA LEU A 170 -5.98 4.83 -27.69
C LEU A 170 -5.37 6.07 -27.00
N GLY A 171 -4.03 6.16 -26.91
CA GLY A 171 -3.36 7.31 -26.30
C GLY A 171 -3.64 7.50 -24.81
N ILE A 172 -4.09 6.43 -24.14
CA ILE A 172 -4.43 6.42 -22.72
C ILE A 172 -3.94 5.14 -22.05
N LYS A 173 -3.76 5.23 -20.74
CA LYS A 173 -3.60 4.08 -19.86
C LYS A 173 -4.65 4.17 -18.75
N LEU A 174 -5.37 3.08 -18.55
CA LEU A 174 -6.43 2.94 -17.56
C LEU A 174 -5.95 2.14 -16.35
N PHE A 175 -6.37 2.58 -15.18
CA PHE A 175 -5.98 2.03 -13.89
C PHE A 175 -7.22 1.72 -13.05
N SER A 176 -7.09 0.76 -12.16
CA SER A 176 -8.15 0.36 -11.24
C SER A 176 -7.56 0.09 -9.86
N TYR A 177 -8.22 0.59 -8.82
CA TYR A 177 -7.71 0.58 -7.45
C TYR A 177 -8.78 0.02 -6.51
N GLU A 178 -8.38 -0.97 -5.72
CA GLU A 178 -9.11 -1.48 -4.57
C GLU A 178 -8.42 -0.98 -3.31
N ILE A 179 -9.16 -0.44 -2.34
CA ILE A 179 -8.60 0.21 -1.16
C ILE A 179 -8.90 -0.62 0.09
N LYS A 180 -7.90 -0.78 0.96
CA LYS A 180 -8.06 -1.34 2.31
C LYS A 180 -7.33 -0.46 3.32
N ILE A 181 -7.88 -0.31 4.52
CA ILE A 181 -7.15 0.41 5.59
C ILE A 181 -5.93 -0.39 6.02
N GLU A 182 -6.09 -1.70 6.22
CA GLU A 182 -5.05 -2.58 6.76
C GLU A 182 -4.95 -3.88 5.97
N LEU A 183 -3.71 -4.28 5.70
CA LEU A 183 -3.39 -5.53 5.00
C LEU A 183 -2.35 -6.34 5.78
N ASN A 184 -2.80 -7.40 6.42
CA ASN A 184 -1.98 -8.31 7.21
C ASN A 184 -2.09 -9.73 6.65
N PHE A 185 -1.28 -10.66 7.17
CA PHE A 185 -1.30 -12.04 6.67
C PHE A 185 -2.68 -12.73 6.81
N GLY A 186 -3.52 -12.30 7.76
CA GLY A 186 -4.86 -12.84 7.98
C GLY A 186 -5.86 -12.47 6.88
N ASN A 187 -5.74 -11.28 6.29
CA ASN A 187 -6.67 -10.80 5.24
C ASN A 187 -6.01 -10.62 3.87
N LEU A 188 -4.72 -10.94 3.73
CA LEU A 188 -3.95 -10.75 2.50
C LEU A 188 -4.62 -11.39 1.28
N ARG A 189 -4.91 -12.69 1.34
CA ARG A 189 -5.46 -13.42 0.18
C ARG A 189 -6.85 -12.93 -0.20
N GLU A 190 -7.72 -12.73 0.78
CA GLU A 190 -9.08 -12.24 0.55
C GLU A 190 -9.04 -10.87 -0.14
N SER A 191 -8.31 -9.91 0.44
CA SER A 191 -8.17 -8.56 -0.11
C SER A 191 -7.52 -8.57 -1.49
N PHE A 192 -6.51 -9.42 -1.69
CA PHE A 192 -5.84 -9.56 -2.97
C PHE A 192 -6.78 -10.11 -4.04
N PHE A 193 -7.55 -11.16 -3.76
CA PHE A 193 -8.48 -11.73 -4.74
C PHE A 193 -9.71 -10.84 -4.99
N GLN A 194 -10.10 -10.01 -4.02
CA GLN A 194 -11.05 -8.94 -4.26
C GLN A 194 -10.49 -7.94 -5.28
N ALA A 195 -9.24 -7.48 -5.11
CA ALA A 195 -8.59 -6.62 -6.08
C ALA A 195 -8.42 -7.29 -7.46
N VAL A 196 -8.11 -8.59 -7.52
CA VAL A 196 -8.09 -9.35 -8.78
C VAL A 196 -9.47 -9.30 -9.45
N SER A 197 -10.54 -9.60 -8.72
CA SER A 197 -11.91 -9.60 -9.26
C SER A 197 -12.34 -8.22 -9.78
N ASN A 198 -12.04 -7.17 -9.02
CA ASN A 198 -12.55 -5.83 -9.29
C ASN A 198 -11.67 -4.99 -10.23
N SER A 199 -10.37 -5.28 -10.29
CA SER A 199 -9.38 -4.40 -10.94
C SER A 199 -8.58 -5.04 -12.07
N SER A 200 -8.74 -6.34 -12.35
CA SER A 200 -8.01 -7.00 -13.44
C SER A 200 -8.42 -6.55 -14.84
N TRP A 201 -9.51 -5.78 -15.00
CA TRP A 201 -9.97 -5.34 -16.32
C TRP A 201 -9.10 -4.23 -16.92
N ALA A 202 -8.39 -3.46 -16.08
CA ALA A 202 -7.61 -2.30 -16.48
C ALA A 202 -6.20 -2.69 -17.00
N HIS A 203 -5.45 -1.70 -17.51
CA HIS A 203 -4.05 -1.92 -17.89
C HIS A 203 -3.21 -2.25 -16.67
N GLU A 204 -3.50 -1.60 -15.54
CA GLU A 204 -2.90 -1.91 -14.24
C GLU A 204 -3.96 -1.88 -13.12
N GLY A 205 -3.94 -2.92 -12.29
CA GLY A 205 -4.76 -3.03 -11.10
C GLY A 205 -3.89 -2.97 -9.84
N TYR A 206 -4.33 -2.23 -8.83
CA TYR A 206 -3.61 -2.08 -7.57
C TYR A 206 -4.51 -2.34 -6.37
N LEU A 207 -3.95 -3.00 -5.37
CA LEU A 207 -4.43 -2.94 -4.00
C LEU A 207 -3.72 -1.78 -3.29
N VAL A 208 -4.48 -0.92 -2.63
CA VAL A 208 -3.99 0.30 -2.00
C VAL A 208 -4.23 0.22 -0.49
N VAL A 209 -3.18 0.48 0.30
CA VAL A 209 -3.21 0.29 1.75
C VAL A 209 -2.57 1.45 2.49
N THR A 210 -3.03 1.76 3.70
CA THR A 210 -2.34 2.72 4.59
C THR A 210 -1.60 2.05 5.74
N ASN A 211 -1.91 0.78 6.03
CA ASN A 211 -1.17 -0.02 6.98
C ASN A 211 -0.99 -1.44 6.44
N TYR A 212 0.20 -2.02 6.57
CA TYR A 212 0.45 -3.39 6.13
C TYR A 212 1.57 -4.06 6.92
N ASP A 213 1.53 -5.40 6.98
CA ASP A 213 2.58 -6.20 7.58
C ASP A 213 3.90 -6.05 6.79
N GLN A 214 4.99 -5.71 7.47
CA GLN A 214 6.30 -5.49 6.85
C GLN A 214 7.28 -6.64 7.07
N ASP A 215 6.80 -7.82 7.46
CA ASP A 215 7.65 -9.00 7.59
C ASP A 215 7.90 -9.69 6.24
N ASP A 216 8.99 -10.46 6.18
CA ASP A 216 9.45 -11.13 4.97
C ASP A 216 8.44 -12.18 4.44
N GLU A 217 7.65 -12.80 5.32
CA GLU A 217 6.67 -13.81 4.93
C GLU A 217 5.50 -13.17 4.19
N PHE A 218 5.00 -12.03 4.69
CA PHE A 218 4.04 -11.21 3.96
C PHE A 218 4.59 -10.77 2.60
N TYR A 219 5.83 -10.27 2.55
CA TYR A 219 6.43 -9.76 1.32
C TYR A 219 6.58 -10.84 0.26
N GLU A 220 7.08 -12.02 0.63
CA GLU A 220 7.24 -13.14 -0.30
C GLU A 220 5.89 -13.69 -0.79
N GLU A 221 4.87 -13.77 0.08
CA GLU A 221 3.54 -14.19 -0.34
C GLU A 221 2.87 -13.16 -1.28
N TYR A 222 2.98 -11.85 -0.98
CA TYR A 222 2.46 -10.82 -1.88
C TYR A 222 3.19 -10.86 -3.23
N LYS A 223 4.52 -10.96 -3.23
CA LYS A 223 5.32 -11.06 -4.45
C LYS A 223 4.90 -12.26 -5.30
N ARG A 224 4.66 -13.41 -4.68
CA ARG A 224 4.17 -14.62 -5.37
C ARG A 224 2.80 -14.36 -6.02
N LEU A 225 1.86 -13.78 -5.28
CA LEU A 225 0.52 -13.45 -5.79
C LEU A 225 0.57 -12.42 -6.92
N SER A 226 1.33 -11.32 -6.74
CA SER A 226 1.55 -10.29 -7.75
C SER A 226 2.14 -10.86 -9.04
N ASN A 227 3.11 -11.77 -8.95
CA ASN A 227 3.69 -12.42 -10.14
C ASN A 227 2.68 -13.33 -10.85
N SER A 228 1.78 -13.99 -10.12
CA SER A 228 0.77 -14.88 -10.70
C SER A 228 -0.42 -14.13 -11.31
N PHE A 229 -0.88 -13.05 -10.68
CA PHE A 229 -2.16 -12.40 -11.02
C PHE A 229 -2.03 -10.94 -11.48
N GLY A 230 -0.86 -10.32 -11.28
CA GLY A 230 -0.54 -9.00 -11.84
C GLY A 230 -1.05 -7.79 -11.06
N ILE A 231 -1.64 -7.97 -9.87
CA ILE A 231 -2.06 -6.85 -9.01
C ILE A 231 -0.87 -6.30 -8.23
N GLY A 232 -0.63 -5.00 -8.35
CA GLY A 232 0.39 -4.28 -7.60
C GLY A 232 -0.08 -3.83 -6.22
N LEU A 233 0.85 -3.34 -5.39
CA LEU A 233 0.60 -2.80 -4.05
C LEU A 233 1.04 -1.35 -3.97
N ILE A 234 0.15 -0.47 -3.53
CA ILE A 234 0.47 0.92 -3.21
C ILE A 234 0.33 1.11 -1.70
N PHE A 235 1.34 1.71 -1.09
CA PHE A 235 1.28 2.22 0.27
C PHE A 235 0.96 3.72 0.22
N LEU A 236 -0.13 4.12 0.89
CA LEU A 236 -0.50 5.51 1.13
C LEU A 236 -0.13 5.91 2.55
N ASP A 237 0.80 6.83 2.65
CA ASP A 237 1.15 7.44 3.93
C ASP A 237 0.18 8.59 4.21
N VAL A 238 -0.70 8.40 5.19
CA VAL A 238 -1.73 9.39 5.55
C VAL A 238 -1.15 10.51 6.41
N ASP A 239 -0.04 10.26 7.10
CA ASP A 239 0.63 11.25 7.93
C ASP A 239 1.57 12.13 7.10
N ASP A 240 2.21 11.56 6.07
CA ASP A 240 3.03 12.25 5.08
C ASP A 240 2.65 11.82 3.64
N PRO A 241 1.64 12.46 3.02
CA PRO A 241 1.13 12.08 1.69
C PRO A 241 2.21 11.94 0.60
N ASP A 242 3.29 12.71 0.70
CA ASP A 242 4.40 12.74 -0.25
C ASP A 242 5.32 11.52 -0.14
N SER A 243 5.29 10.83 1.00
CA SER A 243 6.01 9.57 1.25
C SER A 243 5.26 8.32 0.78
N SER A 244 4.07 8.48 0.20
CA SER A 244 3.33 7.41 -0.47
C SER A 244 4.12 6.80 -1.62
N ARG A 245 4.00 5.48 -1.85
CA ARG A 245 4.83 4.78 -2.83
C ARG A 245 4.21 3.49 -3.34
N ILE A 246 4.62 3.09 -4.54
CA ILE A 246 4.38 1.74 -5.07
C ILE A 246 5.37 0.78 -4.37
N ILE A 247 4.84 -0.24 -3.71
CA ILE A 247 5.63 -1.33 -3.08
C ILE A 247 5.86 -2.45 -4.09
N PHE A 248 4.81 -2.84 -4.82
CA PHE A 248 4.87 -3.81 -5.90
C PHE A 248 4.25 -3.21 -7.16
N GLN A 249 5.02 -3.16 -8.24
CA GLN A 249 4.52 -2.70 -9.52
C GLN A 249 3.49 -3.69 -10.09
N ALA A 250 2.34 -3.17 -10.54
CA ALA A 250 1.35 -4.00 -11.22
C ALA A 250 1.88 -4.47 -12.57
N LYS A 251 1.44 -5.65 -13.02
CA LYS A 251 1.77 -6.13 -14.37
C LYS A 251 0.92 -5.37 -15.38
N THR A 252 1.57 -4.54 -16.20
CA THR A 252 0.90 -3.82 -17.28
C THR A 252 0.35 -4.79 -18.33
N LYS A 253 -0.91 -4.60 -18.72
CA LYS A 253 -1.57 -5.31 -19.82
C LYS A 253 -1.67 -4.41 -21.04
N ASP A 254 -1.45 -4.98 -22.23
CA ASP A 254 -1.60 -4.27 -23.51
C ASP A 254 -3.07 -4.05 -23.88
N PHE A 255 -3.94 -4.96 -23.44
CA PHE A 255 -5.37 -4.95 -23.72
C PHE A 255 -6.18 -4.97 -22.43
N ILE A 256 -7.24 -4.16 -22.42
CA ILE A 256 -8.23 -4.13 -21.34
C ILE A 256 -9.31 -5.19 -21.57
N ASP A 257 -9.89 -5.69 -20.48
CA ASP A 257 -11.04 -6.60 -20.53
C ASP A 257 -12.32 -5.81 -20.80
N ILE A 258 -12.73 -5.78 -22.07
CA ILE A 258 -13.90 -5.04 -22.55
C ILE A 258 -15.20 -5.59 -21.95
N ASP A 259 -15.31 -6.91 -21.76
CA ASP A 259 -16.52 -7.52 -21.24
C ASP A 259 -16.74 -7.14 -19.78
N THR A 260 -15.69 -7.21 -18.96
CA THR A 260 -15.74 -6.76 -17.56
C THR A 260 -16.00 -5.26 -17.48
N MET A 261 -15.34 -4.45 -18.31
CA MET A 261 -15.59 -3.00 -18.36
C MET A 261 -17.05 -2.68 -18.72
N ASN A 262 -17.62 -3.36 -19.71
CA ASN A 262 -19.02 -3.16 -20.12
C ASN A 262 -20.00 -3.58 -19.01
N LYS A 263 -19.71 -4.68 -18.31
CA LYS A 263 -20.48 -5.13 -17.16
C LYS A 263 -20.49 -4.08 -16.04
N ILE A 264 -19.33 -3.53 -15.69
CA ILE A 264 -19.23 -2.46 -14.67
C ILE A 264 -20.02 -1.22 -15.10
N ALA A 265 -19.87 -0.79 -16.36
CA ALA A 265 -20.59 0.38 -16.90
C ALA A 265 -22.12 0.22 -16.95
N THR A 266 -22.61 -1.02 -16.98
CA THR A 266 -24.04 -1.33 -16.91
C THR A 266 -24.56 -1.24 -15.47
N ILE A 267 -23.72 -1.58 -14.49
CA ILE A 267 -24.10 -1.68 -13.07
C ILE A 267 -23.92 -0.35 -12.34
N ASN A 268 -22.87 0.41 -12.67
CA ASN A 268 -22.48 1.63 -11.94
C ASN A 268 -22.49 2.88 -12.85
N PRO A 269 -23.32 3.90 -12.54
CA PRO A 269 -23.41 5.11 -13.34
C PRO A 269 -22.17 6.01 -13.27
N ASP A 270 -21.45 6.02 -12.14
CA ASP A 270 -20.22 6.82 -11.98
C ASP A 270 -19.13 6.30 -12.92
N PHE A 271 -18.98 4.98 -13.02
CA PHE A 271 -18.05 4.35 -13.95
C PHE A 271 -18.42 4.62 -15.40
N LYS A 272 -19.72 4.56 -15.72
CA LYS A 272 -20.21 4.92 -17.06
C LYS A 272 -19.90 6.38 -17.41
N GLU A 273 -20.05 7.29 -16.45
CA GLU A 273 -19.74 8.70 -16.64
C GLU A 273 -18.23 8.93 -16.80
N PHE A 274 -17.40 8.20 -16.06
CA PHE A 274 -15.94 8.20 -16.23
C PHE A 274 -15.52 7.83 -17.66
N LEU A 275 -16.09 6.76 -18.23
CA LEU A 275 -15.80 6.36 -19.62
C LEU A 275 -16.25 7.42 -20.64
N LYS A 276 -17.43 8.02 -20.44
CA LYS A 276 -17.90 9.13 -21.30
C LYS A 276 -16.98 10.34 -21.21
N ARG A 277 -16.47 10.65 -20.02
CA ARG A 277 -15.54 11.75 -19.80
C ARG A 277 -14.26 11.52 -20.59
N ILE A 278 -13.62 10.37 -20.44
CA ILE A 278 -12.40 10.02 -21.19
C ILE A 278 -12.62 10.19 -22.70
N ARG A 279 -13.72 9.66 -23.24
CA ARG A 279 -14.05 9.79 -24.66
C ARG A 279 -14.19 11.25 -25.08
N THR A 280 -14.79 12.07 -24.25
CA THR A 280 -14.96 13.50 -24.51
C THR A 280 -13.61 14.20 -24.56
N ASP A 281 -12.70 13.92 -23.62
CA ASP A 281 -11.36 14.54 -23.55
C ASP A 281 -10.52 14.22 -24.77
N LEU A 282 -10.54 12.95 -25.19
CA LEU A 282 -9.84 12.49 -26.39
C LEU A 282 -10.40 13.13 -27.67
N THR A 283 -11.69 13.45 -27.69
CA THR A 283 -12.35 14.06 -28.86
C THR A 283 -12.12 15.57 -28.90
N SER A 284 -12.27 16.25 -27.76
CA SER A 284 -12.10 17.71 -27.65
C SER A 284 -10.64 18.13 -27.57
N ARG A 285 -9.70 17.20 -27.36
CA ARG A 285 -8.28 17.46 -27.08
C ARG A 285 -8.09 18.41 -25.88
N GLU A 286 -9.02 18.35 -24.92
CA GLU A 286 -9.02 19.21 -23.74
C GLU A 286 -9.41 18.37 -22.51
N ILE A 287 -8.48 18.25 -21.55
CA ILE A 287 -8.71 17.55 -20.29
C ILE A 287 -9.33 18.52 -19.29
N ARG A 288 -10.62 18.31 -19.00
CA ARG A 288 -11.34 19.13 -18.01
C ARG A 288 -11.20 18.51 -16.62
N LYS A 289 -10.13 18.92 -15.95
CA LYS A 289 -9.72 18.40 -14.63
C LYS A 289 -10.84 18.44 -13.60
N GLU A 290 -11.74 19.43 -13.66
CA GLU A 290 -12.85 19.61 -12.73
C GLU A 290 -13.95 18.53 -12.79
N LYS A 291 -13.89 17.62 -13.77
CA LYS A 291 -14.83 16.49 -13.87
C LYS A 291 -14.33 15.20 -13.24
N TYR A 292 -13.05 15.15 -12.89
CA TYR A 292 -12.41 14.07 -12.13
C TYR A 292 -12.49 14.34 -10.63
N ASP A 293 -11.93 13.45 -9.81
CA ASP A 293 -11.84 13.70 -8.38
C ASP A 293 -10.96 14.92 -8.09
N LYS A 294 -11.38 15.73 -7.11
CA LYS A 294 -10.65 16.93 -6.70
C LYS A 294 -9.31 16.52 -6.08
N VAL A 295 -8.23 17.08 -6.61
CA VAL A 295 -6.90 16.97 -6.03
C VAL A 295 -6.77 18.02 -4.92
N GLU A 296 -6.67 17.56 -3.67
CA GLU A 296 -6.43 18.43 -2.52
C GLU A 296 -4.96 18.87 -2.45
N MET A 297 -4.68 20.02 -1.84
CA MET A 297 -3.32 20.42 -1.48
C MET A 297 -2.85 19.60 -0.26
N VAL A 298 -1.54 19.35 -0.13
CA VAL A 298 -0.95 18.62 1.02
C VAL A 298 -1.44 19.17 2.35
N GLU A 299 -1.52 20.49 2.49
CA GLU A 299 -1.98 21.18 3.71
C GLU A 299 -3.42 20.84 4.14
N ASN A 300 -4.27 20.40 3.20
CA ASN A 300 -5.65 19.95 3.45
C ASN A 300 -5.74 18.44 3.74
N LEU A 301 -4.65 17.71 3.50
CA LEU A 301 -4.51 16.27 3.71
C LEU A 301 -3.77 15.97 5.01
N GLU A 302 -2.81 16.81 5.40
CA GLU A 302 -2.13 16.73 6.68
C GLU A 302 -3.18 16.71 7.81
N ASN A 303 -3.24 15.61 8.54
CA ASN A 303 -4.02 15.54 9.76
C ASN A 303 -3.46 16.56 10.77
N LYS A 304 -4.01 17.78 10.80
CA LYS A 304 -3.79 18.77 11.88
C LYS A 304 -4.34 18.31 13.25
N LYS A 305 -4.48 17.00 13.48
CA LYS A 305 -4.81 16.37 14.76
C LYS A 305 -3.60 15.60 15.32
N GLY A 306 -2.45 16.25 15.36
CA GLY A 306 -1.25 15.83 16.11
C GLY A 306 -0.71 16.86 17.11
N PHE A 307 -1.13 18.13 17.03
CA PHE A 307 -0.73 19.17 17.97
C PHE A 307 -1.92 19.65 18.82
N ARG A 308 -2.41 18.80 19.73
CA ARG A 308 -2.95 19.33 20.99
C ARG A 308 -1.81 19.36 21.97
N LYS A 309 -1.33 20.58 22.22
CA LYS A 309 -0.48 20.96 23.36
C LYS A 309 -0.88 20.14 24.59
N VAL A 310 -0.01 19.24 25.02
CA VAL A 310 0.12 18.97 26.45
C VAL A 310 1.03 20.09 26.95
N ASN A 311 0.42 21.15 27.48
CA ASN A 311 1.02 22.07 28.45
C ASN A 311 -0.07 23.00 28.97
N GLU A 312 -0.02 23.22 30.30
CA GLU A 312 -0.90 24.01 31.19
C GLU A 312 -2.17 23.25 31.60
N VAL A 313 -2.31 22.73 32.83
CA VAL A 313 -2.02 23.30 34.16
C VAL A 313 -1.30 22.31 35.07
#